data_AF-X0T2Z0-F1
#
_entry.id   AF-X0T2Z0-F1
#
_cell.length_a   1.000
_cell.length_b   1.000
_cell.length_c   1.000
_cell.angle_alpha   90.00
_cell.angle_beta   90.00
_cell.angle_gamma   90.00
#
_symmetry.space_group_name_H-M   'P 1'
#
loop_
_entity.id
_entity.type
_entity.pdbx_description
1 polymer ?
#
loop_
_entity_poly.entity_id
_entity_poly.type
_entity_poly.pdbx_seq_one_letter_code
_entity_poly.pdbx_strand_id
1 'polypeptide(L)'
;PTMSWENRTDVLNLLNQHSTKMFSGHWHMDILLDSQGIPEQVTGALCGEWWRGDCSDGKPCGYRIVKVEGNNIFSFYREIGADRQINIIAPGPLVDGIAEVTAQIYTQYGPLEEVRYQIDQGGIIPMEIRKDKLWNTATAMWDSTQAKAGYHILMVQARDKEGVFSKQMEIKVCKDEILALGEIIPHFNSYQGHIMKVKGKIKVALVEELYTSEKSTFINGALIVKDETGSGMILIGEYNTQCLPDLERGKIITAKVIPIKYLWKSIERKHKIYI
;
A
#
# COMPACT_ATOMS: atom_id res chain seq x y z
N PRO A 1 -2.56 3.73 -14.48
CA PRO A 1 -1.46 4.04 -15.39
C PRO A 1 -0.76 5.30 -14.91
N THR A 2 0.53 5.34 -15.19
CA THR A 2 1.39 6.49 -14.92
C THR A 2 0.79 7.75 -15.51
N MET A 3 1.02 8.92 -14.90
CA MET A 3 0.62 10.17 -15.56
C MET A 3 1.47 10.44 -16.82
N SER A 4 2.56 9.69 -17.04
CA SER A 4 3.35 9.76 -18.27
C SER A 4 2.70 9.10 -19.50
N TRP A 5 1.50 8.52 -19.39
CA TRP A 5 0.72 8.11 -20.56
C TRP A 5 0.21 9.33 -21.34
N GLU A 6 0.62 9.46 -22.59
CA GLU A 6 -0.01 10.39 -23.52
C GLU A 6 -1.52 10.07 -23.63
N ASN A 7 -2.37 11.12 -23.60
CA ASN A 7 -3.83 10.99 -23.66
C ASN A 7 -4.44 10.06 -22.59
N ARG A 8 -3.80 9.95 -21.41
CA ARG A 8 -4.24 9.10 -20.29
C ARG A 8 -5.74 9.19 -20.00
N THR A 9 -6.29 10.40 -19.94
CA THR A 9 -7.71 10.63 -19.66
C THR A 9 -8.61 9.98 -20.71
N ASP A 10 -8.27 10.09 -22.00
CA ASP A 10 -9.08 9.51 -23.08
C ASP A 10 -9.04 7.98 -23.02
N VAL A 11 -7.86 7.40 -22.75
CA VAL A 11 -7.70 5.94 -22.57
C VAL A 11 -8.50 5.44 -21.36
N LEU A 12 -8.40 6.12 -20.22
CA LEU A 12 -9.14 5.73 -19.01
C LEU A 12 -10.65 5.87 -19.21
N ASN A 13 -11.11 6.93 -19.86
CA ASN A 13 -12.53 7.12 -20.21
C ASN A 13 -13.07 5.97 -21.07
N LEU A 14 -12.28 5.48 -22.04
CA LEU A 14 -12.65 4.32 -22.85
C LEU A 14 -12.71 3.04 -22.00
N LEU A 15 -11.68 2.80 -21.17
CA LEU A 15 -11.62 1.60 -20.34
C LEU A 15 -12.73 1.55 -19.28
N ASN A 16 -13.17 2.70 -18.78
CA ASN A 16 -14.22 2.80 -17.77
C ASN A 16 -15.62 2.47 -18.33
N GLN A 17 -15.77 2.33 -19.65
CA GLN A 17 -16.99 1.82 -20.28
C GLN A 17 -17.14 0.29 -20.14
N HIS A 18 -16.13 -0.37 -19.59
CA HIS A 18 -16.08 -1.82 -19.40
C HIS A 18 -15.74 -2.17 -17.95
N SER A 19 -16.04 -3.42 -17.56
CA SER A 19 -15.51 -3.98 -16.31
C SER A 19 -14.01 -4.21 -16.46
N THR A 20 -13.22 -3.23 -16.00
CA THR A 20 -11.77 -3.20 -16.23
C THR A 20 -11.00 -3.27 -14.90
N LYS A 21 -9.93 -4.05 -14.89
CA LYS A 21 -8.87 -4.02 -13.88
C LYS A 21 -7.53 -3.91 -14.58
N MET A 22 -6.69 -2.99 -14.12
CA MET A 22 -5.37 -2.76 -14.69
C MET A 22 -4.29 -3.44 -13.86
N PHE A 23 -3.27 -3.95 -14.52
CA PHE A 23 -2.04 -4.43 -13.90
C PHE A 23 -0.87 -3.63 -14.47
N SER A 24 -0.01 -3.12 -13.59
CA SER A 24 1.14 -2.30 -13.97
C SER A 24 2.36 -2.63 -13.13
N GLY A 25 3.50 -2.03 -13.46
CA GLY A 25 4.78 -2.21 -12.77
C GLY A 25 5.52 -0.88 -12.60
N HIS A 26 6.83 -0.86 -12.84
CA HIS A 26 7.71 0.33 -12.82
C HIS A 26 8.02 0.92 -11.42
N TRP A 27 7.12 0.83 -10.44
CA TRP A 27 7.31 1.53 -9.14
C TRP A 27 8.23 0.85 -8.14
N HIS A 28 8.56 -0.43 -8.35
CA HIS A 28 9.20 -1.24 -7.33
C HIS A 28 8.39 -1.26 -6.02
N MET A 29 7.06 -1.33 -6.14
CA MET A 29 6.07 -1.41 -5.06
C MET A 29 4.88 -2.28 -5.50
N ASP A 30 4.18 -2.89 -4.56
CA ASP A 30 2.96 -3.69 -4.76
C ASP A 30 1.73 -2.99 -4.16
N ILE A 31 1.14 -2.07 -4.93
CA ILE A 31 0.12 -1.14 -4.45
C ILE A 31 -1.13 -1.24 -5.32
N LEU A 32 -2.30 -1.23 -4.68
CA LEU A 32 -3.58 -1.07 -5.35
C LEU A 32 -3.97 0.41 -5.37
N LEU A 33 -4.13 0.96 -6.58
CA LEU A 33 -4.50 2.34 -6.84
C LEU A 33 -5.91 2.40 -7.45
N ASP A 34 -6.59 3.53 -7.27
CA ASP A 34 -7.76 3.89 -8.05
C ASP A 34 -7.35 4.83 -9.20
N SER A 35 -7.54 4.36 -10.44
CA SER A 35 -7.25 5.10 -11.66
C SER A 35 -8.54 5.54 -12.33
N GLN A 36 -9.19 6.58 -11.78
CA GLN A 36 -10.49 7.10 -12.25
C GLN A 36 -11.62 6.06 -12.18
N GLY A 37 -11.75 5.37 -11.05
CA GLY A 37 -12.73 4.30 -10.87
C GLY A 37 -12.28 2.93 -11.37
N ILE A 38 -11.12 2.84 -12.01
CA ILE A 38 -10.52 1.58 -12.47
C ILE A 38 -9.48 1.11 -11.45
N PRO A 39 -9.66 -0.07 -10.81
CA PRO A 39 -8.65 -0.63 -9.92
C PRO A 39 -7.37 -0.95 -10.71
N GLU A 40 -6.26 -0.37 -10.28
CA GLU A 40 -4.94 -0.61 -10.84
C GLU A 40 -4.04 -1.27 -9.81
N GLN A 41 -3.65 -2.50 -10.09
CA GLN A 41 -2.68 -3.23 -9.28
C GLN A 41 -1.27 -3.03 -9.84
N VAL A 42 -0.50 -2.16 -9.19
CA VAL A 42 0.94 -2.10 -9.38
C VAL A 42 1.55 -3.34 -8.73
N THR A 43 2.42 -4.04 -9.45
CA THR A 43 3.11 -5.23 -8.94
C THR A 43 4.56 -4.91 -8.62
N GLY A 44 5.00 -5.34 -7.44
CA GLY A 44 6.38 -5.17 -6.97
C GLY A 44 7.38 -5.77 -7.96
N ALA A 45 8.55 -5.15 -8.07
CA ALA A 45 9.61 -5.62 -8.95
C ALA A 45 10.21 -6.91 -8.40
N LEU A 46 10.55 -7.85 -9.28
CA LEU A 46 11.26 -9.08 -8.91
C LEU A 46 12.57 -8.79 -8.15
N CYS A 47 13.24 -7.70 -8.51
CA CYS A 47 14.47 -7.28 -7.88
C CYS A 47 14.29 -6.46 -6.59
N GLY A 48 13.05 -6.29 -6.08
CA GLY A 48 12.78 -5.42 -4.93
C GLY A 48 13.34 -4.01 -5.15
N GLU A 49 14.03 -3.41 -4.18
CA GLU A 49 14.74 -2.13 -4.32
C GLU A 49 16.06 -2.29 -5.13
N TRP A 50 15.95 -2.66 -6.42
CA TRP A 50 17.10 -2.84 -7.34
C TRP A 50 18.21 -3.77 -6.80
N TRP A 51 17.79 -4.94 -6.33
CA TRP A 51 18.60 -6.01 -5.74
C TRP A 51 19.23 -5.65 -4.39
N ARG A 52 18.66 -4.68 -3.67
CA ARG A 52 19.19 -4.19 -2.37
C ARG A 52 18.27 -4.48 -1.18
N GLY A 53 17.20 -5.23 -1.41
CA GLY A 53 16.25 -5.62 -0.39
C GLY A 53 14.85 -5.75 -0.98
N ASP A 54 13.87 -5.77 -0.10
CA ASP A 54 12.44 -5.76 -0.42
C ASP A 54 12.06 -4.51 -1.23
N CYS A 55 10.86 -4.52 -1.80
CA CYS A 55 10.26 -3.34 -2.43
C CYS A 55 10.14 -2.17 -1.44
N SER A 56 10.08 -0.93 -1.92
CA SER A 56 10.09 0.27 -1.07
C SER A 56 8.86 0.39 -0.15
N ASP A 57 7.81 -0.35 -0.47
CA ASP A 57 6.58 -0.53 0.31
C ASP A 57 6.64 -1.71 1.32
N GLY A 58 7.80 -2.37 1.44
CA GLY A 58 8.04 -3.44 2.40
C GLY A 58 7.64 -4.82 1.90
N LYS A 59 7.25 -4.95 0.64
CA LYS A 59 6.87 -6.24 0.05
C LYS A 59 8.12 -7.02 -0.37
N PRO A 60 8.23 -8.30 -0.01
CA PRO A 60 9.40 -9.10 -0.34
C PRO A 60 9.49 -9.31 -1.85
N CYS A 61 10.68 -9.67 -2.36
CA CYS A 61 10.85 -10.02 -3.76
C CYS A 61 9.88 -11.14 -4.18
N GLY A 62 9.08 -10.87 -5.20
CA GLY A 62 7.94 -11.71 -5.52
C GLY A 62 7.36 -11.48 -6.91
N TYR A 63 6.24 -12.15 -7.16
CA TYR A 63 5.49 -12.07 -8.41
C TYR A 63 3.99 -12.14 -8.12
N ARG A 64 3.18 -11.66 -9.08
CA ARG A 64 1.72 -11.70 -8.95
C ARG A 64 1.13 -12.86 -9.72
N ILE A 65 0.29 -13.63 -9.05
CA ILE A 65 -0.57 -14.64 -9.68
C ILE A 65 -1.91 -13.97 -9.95
N VAL A 66 -2.38 -14.07 -11.19
CA VAL A 66 -3.70 -13.56 -11.61
C VAL A 66 -4.58 -14.74 -12.00
N LYS A 67 -5.79 -14.78 -11.46
CA LYS A 67 -6.80 -15.81 -11.72
C LYS A 67 -8.04 -15.14 -12.27
N VAL A 68 -8.44 -15.52 -13.48
CA VAL A 68 -9.65 -15.03 -14.13
C VAL A 68 -10.70 -16.15 -14.10
N GLU A 69 -11.87 -15.86 -13.51
CA GLU A 69 -13.00 -16.78 -13.45
C GLU A 69 -14.29 -16.07 -13.85
N GLY A 70 -14.75 -16.35 -15.06
CA GLY A 70 -15.85 -15.60 -15.67
C GLY A 70 -15.49 -14.12 -15.75
N ASN A 71 -16.31 -13.27 -15.13
CA ASN A 71 -16.12 -11.82 -15.08
C ASN A 71 -15.28 -11.35 -13.87
N ASN A 72 -14.79 -12.27 -13.03
CA ASN A 72 -14.05 -11.92 -11.83
C ASN A 72 -12.53 -12.06 -12.04
N ILE A 73 -11.79 -11.06 -11.59
CA ILE A 73 -10.32 -11.03 -11.65
C ILE A 73 -9.75 -10.99 -10.23
N PHE A 74 -9.22 -12.13 -9.79
CA PHE A 74 -8.56 -12.26 -8.51
C PHE A 74 -7.04 -12.21 -8.68
N SER A 75 -6.33 -11.77 -7.64
CA SER A 75 -4.88 -11.74 -7.67
C SER A 75 -4.26 -11.97 -6.30
N PHE A 76 -3.07 -12.56 -6.29
CA PHE A 76 -2.29 -12.87 -5.10
C PHE A 76 -0.84 -12.46 -5.34
N TYR A 77 -0.25 -11.72 -4.40
CA TYR A 77 1.20 -11.46 -4.42
C TYR A 77 1.95 -12.59 -3.75
N ARG A 78 2.87 -13.23 -4.46
CA ARG A 78 3.61 -14.40 -4.03
C ARG A 78 5.08 -14.05 -3.80
N GLU A 79 5.54 -14.24 -2.57
CA GLU A 79 6.97 -14.18 -2.23
C GLU A 79 7.70 -15.40 -2.82
N ILE A 80 8.89 -15.16 -3.34
CA ILE A 80 9.72 -16.23 -3.91
C ILE A 80 10.25 -17.14 -2.80
N GLY A 81 10.08 -18.45 -2.98
CA GLY A 81 10.64 -19.46 -2.08
C GLY A 81 9.88 -19.66 -0.76
N ALA A 82 8.82 -18.91 -0.49
CA ALA A 82 8.10 -19.01 0.78
C ALA A 82 7.12 -20.20 0.81
N ASP A 83 7.41 -21.32 1.46
CA ASP A 83 6.52 -22.50 1.45
C ASP A 83 5.10 -22.25 2.02
N ARG A 84 4.98 -21.22 2.88
CA ARG A 84 3.74 -20.72 3.47
C ARG A 84 3.75 -19.19 3.42
N GLN A 85 2.59 -18.57 3.20
CA GLN A 85 2.48 -17.12 3.15
C GLN A 85 1.08 -16.65 3.57
N ILE A 86 1.01 -15.56 4.35
CA ILE A 86 -0.24 -14.86 4.67
C ILE A 86 -0.08 -13.40 4.25
N ASN A 87 -0.98 -12.94 3.38
CA ASN A 87 -1.15 -11.53 3.03
C ASN A 87 -2.43 -11.03 3.70
N ILE A 88 -2.30 -10.21 4.74
CA ILE A 88 -3.44 -9.48 5.31
C ILE A 88 -3.73 -8.31 4.36
N ILE A 89 -4.91 -8.31 3.74
CA ILE A 89 -5.30 -7.31 2.74
C ILE A 89 -6.40 -6.37 3.24
N ALA A 90 -7.09 -6.75 4.32
CA ALA A 90 -8.02 -5.90 5.04
C ALA A 90 -8.00 -6.25 6.55
N PRO A 91 -8.25 -5.27 7.44
CA PRO A 91 -8.46 -3.86 7.13
C PRO A 91 -7.17 -3.15 6.70
N GLY A 92 -7.30 -1.89 6.29
CA GLY A 92 -6.15 -1.00 6.14
C GLY A 92 -5.54 -0.63 7.50
N PRO A 93 -4.51 0.23 7.53
CA PRO A 93 -3.80 0.57 8.75
C PRO A 93 -4.57 1.50 9.70
N LEU A 94 -5.61 2.17 9.20
CA LEU A 94 -6.56 2.95 10.01
C LEU A 94 -7.92 2.27 9.95
N VAL A 95 -8.55 2.10 11.11
CA VAL A 95 -9.82 1.39 11.26
C VAL A 95 -10.77 2.17 12.14
N ASP A 96 -12.02 2.30 11.69
CA ASP A 96 -13.15 2.80 12.48
C ASP A 96 -14.38 1.94 12.20
N GLY A 97 -15.18 1.69 13.25
CA GLY A 97 -16.40 0.91 13.14
C GLY A 97 -16.21 -0.58 12.91
N ILE A 98 -17.09 -1.16 12.09
CA ILE A 98 -17.08 -2.58 11.75
C ILE A 98 -16.24 -2.75 10.48
N ALA A 99 -15.22 -3.60 10.54
CA ALA A 99 -14.32 -3.88 9.44
C ALA A 99 -14.25 -5.39 9.13
N GLU A 100 -14.02 -5.73 7.87
CA GLU A 100 -13.71 -7.10 7.47
C GLU A 100 -12.19 -7.33 7.62
N VAL A 101 -11.82 -8.39 8.33
CA VAL A 101 -10.47 -8.94 8.35
C VAL A 101 -10.38 -9.94 7.21
N THR A 102 -9.56 -9.63 6.22
CA THR A 102 -9.39 -10.48 5.03
C THR A 102 -7.93 -10.82 4.83
N ALA A 103 -7.65 -12.12 4.76
CA ALA A 103 -6.31 -12.65 4.52
C ALA A 103 -6.31 -13.58 3.32
N GLN A 104 -5.29 -13.47 2.48
CA GLN A 104 -4.97 -14.45 1.46
C GLN A 104 -3.86 -15.36 1.97
N ILE A 105 -4.04 -16.67 1.85
CA ILE A 105 -3.17 -17.68 2.45
C ILE A 105 -2.71 -18.67 1.40
N TYR A 106 -1.40 -18.85 1.29
CA TYR A 106 -0.77 -19.90 0.50
C TYR A 106 -0.06 -20.89 1.43
N THR A 107 -0.16 -22.18 1.10
CA THR A 107 0.66 -23.25 1.68
C THR A 107 0.88 -24.33 0.62
N GLN A 108 2.08 -24.90 0.56
CA GLN A 108 2.37 -26.06 -0.28
C GLN A 108 2.00 -27.41 0.38
N TYR A 109 1.72 -27.42 1.68
CA TYR A 109 1.62 -28.65 2.49
C TYR A 109 0.22 -29.27 2.54
N GLY A 110 -0.64 -28.92 1.58
CA GLY A 110 -1.99 -29.46 1.46
C GLY A 110 -3.09 -28.49 1.87
N PRO A 111 -4.33 -28.96 2.05
CA PRO A 111 -5.45 -28.07 2.34
C PRO A 111 -5.25 -27.36 3.69
N LEU A 112 -5.67 -26.10 3.71
CA LEU A 112 -5.76 -25.31 4.93
C LEU A 112 -6.85 -25.90 5.84
N GLU A 113 -6.51 -26.10 7.12
CA GLU A 113 -7.38 -26.73 8.12
C GLU A 113 -8.15 -25.69 8.94
N GLU A 114 -7.47 -24.63 9.37
CA GLU A 114 -8.00 -23.60 10.26
C GLU A 114 -7.36 -22.25 9.93
N VAL A 115 -8.14 -21.18 10.00
CA VAL A 115 -7.64 -19.81 10.02
C VAL A 115 -8.38 -19.06 11.12
N ARG A 116 -7.65 -18.25 11.87
CA ARG A 116 -8.20 -17.41 12.94
C ARG A 116 -7.46 -16.09 13.01
N TYR A 117 -8.15 -15.05 13.49
CA TYR A 117 -7.50 -13.80 13.86
C TYR A 117 -7.62 -13.52 15.35
N GLN A 118 -6.72 -12.69 15.85
CA GLN A 118 -6.72 -12.18 17.21
C GLN A 118 -6.27 -10.72 17.20
N ILE A 119 -6.93 -9.87 18.00
CA ILE A 119 -6.50 -8.50 18.27
C ILE A 119 -5.83 -8.48 19.64
N ASP A 120 -4.58 -8.05 19.70
CA ASP A 120 -3.72 -8.06 20.89
C ASP A 120 -3.74 -9.43 21.61
N GLN A 121 -4.14 -9.44 22.88
CA GLN A 121 -4.33 -10.64 23.71
C GLN A 121 -5.83 -10.96 23.89
N GLY A 122 -6.69 -10.44 23.01
CA GLY A 122 -8.13 -10.63 23.05
C GLY A 122 -8.59 -12.03 22.62
N GLY A 123 -9.89 -12.17 22.37
CA GLY A 123 -10.48 -13.43 21.90
C GLY A 123 -9.91 -13.88 20.55
N ILE A 124 -9.78 -15.19 20.38
CA ILE A 124 -9.40 -15.81 19.11
C ILE A 124 -10.69 -16.04 18.30
N ILE A 125 -10.77 -15.45 17.12
CA ILE A 125 -11.95 -15.49 16.27
C ILE A 125 -11.67 -16.34 15.03
N PRO A 126 -12.44 -17.42 14.77
CA PRO A 126 -12.28 -18.21 13.56
C PRO A 126 -12.66 -17.40 12.31
N MET A 127 -11.97 -17.67 11.20
CA MET A 127 -12.23 -17.07 9.91
C MET A 127 -12.85 -18.08 8.94
N GLU A 128 -13.78 -17.62 8.11
CA GLU A 128 -14.39 -18.43 7.06
C GLU A 128 -13.40 -18.61 5.90
N ILE A 129 -13.05 -19.86 5.57
CA ILE A 129 -12.09 -20.17 4.52
C ILE A 129 -12.83 -20.43 3.21
N ARG A 130 -12.63 -19.54 2.23
CA ARG A 130 -12.94 -19.81 0.83
C ARG A 130 -11.72 -20.48 0.17
N LYS A 131 -11.89 -21.76 -0.15
CA LYS A 131 -10.86 -22.56 -0.83
C LYS A 131 -10.81 -22.21 -2.32
N ASP A 132 -9.70 -21.63 -2.76
CA ASP A 132 -9.41 -21.46 -4.19
C ASP A 132 -8.30 -22.44 -4.62
N LYS A 133 -8.17 -22.66 -5.93
CA LYS A 133 -7.23 -23.63 -6.51
C LYS A 133 -5.75 -23.23 -6.36
N LEU A 134 -5.45 -21.95 -6.15
CA LEU A 134 -4.08 -21.40 -6.20
C LEU A 134 -3.63 -20.81 -4.85
N TRP A 135 -4.56 -20.25 -4.08
CA TRP A 135 -4.39 -19.79 -2.70
C TRP A 135 -5.75 -19.95 -2.00
N ASN A 136 -5.84 -19.68 -0.70
CA ASN A 136 -7.11 -19.61 0.02
C ASN A 136 -7.37 -18.16 0.42
N THR A 137 -8.64 -17.77 0.54
CA THR A 137 -9.02 -16.49 1.13
C THR A 137 -9.77 -16.79 2.42
N ALA A 138 -9.42 -16.13 3.51
CA ALA A 138 -10.13 -16.22 4.78
C ALA A 138 -10.69 -14.87 5.17
N THR A 139 -11.94 -14.83 5.64
CA THR A 139 -12.61 -13.59 6.06
C THR A 139 -13.27 -13.75 7.43
N ALA A 140 -13.34 -12.64 8.19
CA ALA A 140 -14.18 -12.53 9.37
C ALA A 140 -14.47 -11.06 9.67
N MET A 141 -15.57 -10.79 10.35
CA MET A 141 -15.88 -9.42 10.80
C MET A 141 -15.17 -9.12 12.12
N TRP A 142 -14.76 -7.86 12.27
CA TRP A 142 -14.26 -7.29 13.51
C TRP A 142 -14.98 -5.97 13.80
N ASP A 143 -15.53 -5.85 15.00
CA ASP A 143 -16.10 -4.60 15.51
C ASP A 143 -15.04 -3.84 16.30
N SER A 144 -14.39 -2.85 15.66
CA SER A 144 -13.33 -2.07 16.30
C SER A 144 -13.87 -1.06 17.31
N THR A 145 -15.19 -0.85 17.38
CA THR A 145 -15.80 0.07 18.37
C THR A 145 -15.66 -0.44 19.81
N GLN A 146 -15.41 -1.73 19.96
CA GLN A 146 -15.18 -2.39 21.25
C GLN A 146 -13.70 -2.32 21.68
N ALA A 147 -12.80 -1.91 20.79
CA ALA A 147 -11.39 -1.71 21.09
C ALA A 147 -11.14 -0.29 21.63
N LYS A 148 -10.05 -0.12 22.37
CA LYS A 148 -9.60 1.23 22.78
C LYS A 148 -9.14 1.99 21.53
N ALA A 149 -9.22 3.32 21.56
CA ALA A 149 -8.56 4.11 20.51
C ALA A 149 -7.03 3.97 20.65
N GLY A 150 -6.32 3.88 19.52
CA GLY A 150 -4.86 3.72 19.49
C GLY A 150 -4.40 2.53 18.67
N TYR A 151 -3.17 2.10 18.91
CA TYR A 151 -2.51 1.03 18.15
C TYR A 151 -2.79 -0.35 18.75
N HIS A 152 -3.05 -1.31 17.87
CA HIS A 152 -3.34 -2.69 18.17
C HIS A 152 -2.58 -3.61 17.22
N ILE A 153 -2.32 -4.84 17.66
CA ILE A 153 -1.72 -5.88 16.81
C ILE A 153 -2.82 -6.83 16.35
N LEU A 154 -3.09 -6.83 15.04
CA LEU A 154 -3.86 -7.87 14.39
C LEU A 154 -2.93 -9.03 14.02
N MET A 155 -3.18 -10.20 14.57
CA MET A 155 -2.52 -11.44 14.20
C MET A 155 -3.48 -12.35 13.45
N VAL A 156 -3.10 -12.77 12.24
CA VAL A 156 -3.77 -13.85 11.52
C VAL A 156 -2.91 -15.10 11.64
N GLN A 157 -3.52 -16.20 12.07
CA GLN A 157 -2.88 -17.49 12.22
C GLN A 157 -3.60 -18.54 11.38
N ALA A 158 -2.81 -19.36 10.70
CA ALA A 158 -3.26 -20.40 9.79
C ALA A 158 -2.64 -21.74 10.18
N ARG A 159 -3.39 -22.84 9.97
CA ARG A 159 -2.93 -24.21 10.18
C ARG A 159 -3.08 -25.01 8.90
N ASP A 160 -2.01 -25.71 8.53
CA ASP A 160 -2.01 -26.77 7.54
C ASP A 160 -1.53 -28.09 8.17
N LYS A 161 -1.41 -29.14 7.36
CA LYS A 161 -1.04 -30.49 7.80
C LYS A 161 0.32 -30.56 8.52
N GLU A 162 1.23 -29.66 8.18
CA GLU A 162 2.61 -29.63 8.70
C GLU A 162 2.76 -28.63 9.86
N GLY A 163 1.67 -27.98 10.31
CA GLY A 163 1.67 -27.13 11.49
C GLY A 163 1.06 -25.73 11.30
N VAL A 164 1.48 -24.81 12.16
CA VAL A 164 0.88 -23.48 12.31
C VAL A 164 1.86 -22.39 11.87
N PHE A 165 1.34 -21.37 11.18
CA PHE A 165 2.08 -20.18 10.79
C PHE A 165 1.21 -18.94 10.96
N SER A 166 1.83 -17.77 11.10
CA SER A 166 1.10 -16.54 11.40
C SER A 166 1.76 -15.31 10.78
N LYS A 167 0.96 -14.25 10.65
CA LYS A 167 1.41 -12.91 10.24
C LYS A 167 0.74 -11.89 11.14
N GLN A 168 1.51 -10.88 11.52
CA GLN A 168 1.04 -9.75 12.31
C GLN A 168 1.02 -8.48 11.46
N MET A 169 0.10 -7.59 11.78
CA MET A 169 -0.02 -6.24 11.25
C MET A 169 -0.42 -5.32 12.41
N GLU A 170 0.29 -4.22 12.59
CA GLU A 170 -0.15 -3.18 13.51
C GLU A 170 -1.19 -2.29 12.80
N ILE A 171 -2.25 -1.95 13.52
CA ILE A 171 -3.39 -1.18 13.04
C ILE A 171 -3.74 -0.12 14.07
N LYS A 172 -4.25 1.03 13.61
CA LYS A 172 -4.70 2.12 14.48
C LYS A 172 -6.22 2.22 14.44
N VAL A 173 -6.86 2.06 15.60
CA VAL A 173 -8.28 2.34 15.80
C VAL A 173 -8.45 3.84 16.05
N CYS A 174 -8.99 4.55 15.07
CA CYS A 174 -9.23 5.99 15.14
C CYS A 174 -10.30 6.44 14.15
N LYS A 175 -11.05 7.48 14.51
CA LYS A 175 -12.06 8.11 13.64
C LYS A 175 -11.46 9.06 12.61
N ASP A 176 -10.25 9.55 12.87
CA ASP A 176 -9.60 10.53 12.01
C ASP A 176 -8.93 9.85 10.81
N GLU A 177 -9.33 10.25 9.61
CA GLU A 177 -8.68 9.78 8.38
C GLU A 177 -7.34 10.49 8.09
N ILE A 178 -7.08 11.61 8.78
CA ILE A 178 -5.85 12.39 8.62
C ILE A 178 -4.84 11.95 9.67
N LEU A 179 -3.76 11.33 9.21
CA LEU A 179 -2.67 10.91 10.06
C LEU A 179 -1.74 12.08 10.39
N ALA A 180 -1.42 12.24 11.68
CA ALA A 180 -0.45 13.20 12.15
C ALA A 180 0.98 12.82 11.71
N LEU A 181 1.77 13.78 11.26
CA LEU A 181 3.10 13.53 10.70
C LEU A 181 4.06 12.92 11.71
N GLY A 182 3.94 13.30 12.98
CA GLY A 182 4.74 12.76 14.09
C GLY A 182 4.50 11.28 14.38
N GLU A 183 3.37 10.72 13.92
CA GLU A 183 3.03 9.31 14.12
C GLU A 183 3.61 8.39 13.03
N ILE A 184 3.96 8.92 11.86
CA ILE A 184 4.40 8.11 10.72
C ILE A 184 5.69 7.36 11.02
N ILE A 185 6.69 8.00 11.63
CA ILE A 185 8.00 7.36 11.87
C ILE A 185 7.93 6.27 12.96
N PRO A 186 7.34 6.54 14.15
CA PRO A 186 7.23 5.52 15.19
C PRO A 186 6.46 4.27 14.76
N HIS A 187 5.48 4.43 13.88
CA HIS A 187 4.60 3.36 13.40
C HIS A 187 4.76 3.10 11.89
N PHE A 188 5.98 3.31 11.38
CA PHE A 188 6.23 3.33 9.94
C PHE A 188 5.82 2.03 9.24
N ASN A 189 6.11 0.87 9.84
CA ASN A 189 5.78 -0.42 9.26
C ASN A 189 4.28 -0.63 9.06
N SER A 190 3.45 0.05 9.86
CA SER A 190 1.99 -0.02 9.80
C SER A 190 1.47 0.75 8.59
N TYR A 191 2.13 1.86 8.24
CA TYR A 191 1.72 2.73 7.15
C TYR A 191 2.46 2.48 5.84
N GLN A 192 3.57 1.75 5.87
CA GLN A 192 4.40 1.49 4.71
C GLN A 192 3.58 0.81 3.60
N GLY A 193 3.60 1.39 2.39
CA GLY A 193 2.86 0.84 1.25
C GLY A 193 1.36 1.12 1.23
N HIS A 194 0.82 1.81 2.23
CA HIS A 194 -0.59 2.18 2.29
C HIS A 194 -0.81 3.65 1.89
N ILE A 195 -1.91 3.94 1.20
CA ILE A 195 -2.30 5.32 0.89
C ILE A 195 -2.86 5.96 2.16
N MET A 196 -2.18 7.01 2.63
CA MET A 196 -2.51 7.76 3.83
C MET A 196 -2.89 9.20 3.47
N LYS A 197 -3.80 9.81 4.22
CA LYS A 197 -4.01 11.27 4.16
C LYS A 197 -3.20 11.93 5.26
N VAL A 198 -2.44 12.97 4.91
CA VAL A 198 -1.69 13.80 5.86
C VAL A 198 -2.06 15.26 5.63
N LYS A 199 -1.95 16.07 6.69
CA LYS A 199 -2.17 17.51 6.62
C LYS A 199 -1.03 18.25 7.29
N GLY A 200 -0.54 19.31 6.67
CA GLY A 200 0.47 20.14 7.32
C GLY A 200 0.85 21.37 6.52
N LYS A 201 1.69 22.20 7.14
CA LYS A 201 2.19 23.46 6.57
C LYS A 201 3.50 23.23 5.81
N ILE A 202 3.56 23.68 4.56
CA ILE A 202 4.78 23.65 3.75
C ILE A 202 5.83 24.57 4.38
N LYS A 203 7.02 24.03 4.68
CA LYS A 203 8.17 24.76 5.22
C LYS A 203 9.21 25.05 4.16
N VAL A 204 9.43 24.10 3.27
CA VAL A 204 10.33 24.18 2.12
C VAL A 204 9.63 23.50 0.95
N ALA A 205 9.75 24.10 -0.22
CA ALA A 205 9.32 23.52 -1.48
C ALA A 205 10.49 23.63 -2.46
N LEU A 206 10.95 22.49 -2.97
CA LEU A 206 11.93 22.38 -4.04
C LEU A 206 11.20 21.72 -5.20
N VAL A 207 10.80 22.52 -6.19
CA VAL A 207 9.82 22.11 -7.19
C VAL A 207 10.33 22.56 -8.55
N GLU A 208 10.34 21.64 -9.52
CA GLU A 208 10.73 21.88 -10.90
C GLU A 208 9.60 21.45 -11.85
N GLU A 209 9.30 22.32 -12.81
CA GLU A 209 8.38 22.04 -13.90
C GLU A 209 9.15 21.36 -15.03
N LEU A 210 8.85 20.08 -15.31
CA LEU A 210 9.65 19.28 -16.24
C LEU A 210 9.01 19.13 -17.62
N TYR A 211 7.69 19.24 -17.74
CA TYR A 211 7.01 19.09 -19.03
C TYR A 211 5.67 19.81 -19.07
N THR A 212 5.50 20.68 -20.07
CA THR A 212 4.22 21.29 -20.43
C THR A 212 3.76 20.68 -21.75
N SER A 213 2.82 19.74 -21.73
CA SER A 213 1.98 19.53 -22.91
C SER A 213 0.88 20.59 -22.92
N GLU A 214 0.23 20.85 -24.07
CA GLU A 214 -0.90 21.81 -24.16
C GLU A 214 -2.04 21.54 -23.13
N LYS A 215 -2.05 20.38 -22.48
CA LYS A 215 -3.10 19.95 -21.53
C LYS A 215 -2.58 19.55 -20.14
N SER A 216 -1.28 19.53 -19.86
CA SER A 216 -0.75 19.06 -18.56
C SER A 216 0.63 19.61 -18.23
N THR A 217 0.77 20.22 -17.04
CA THR A 217 2.07 20.57 -16.43
C THR A 217 2.46 19.50 -15.42
N PHE A 218 3.64 18.92 -15.58
CA PHE A 218 4.21 17.96 -14.65
C PHE A 218 5.17 18.64 -13.68
N ILE A 219 5.03 18.29 -12.41
CA ILE A 219 5.82 18.83 -11.32
C ILE A 219 6.57 17.68 -10.65
N ASN A 220 7.90 17.76 -10.61
CA ASN A 220 8.70 16.93 -9.71
C ASN A 220 9.26 17.81 -8.60
N GLY A 221 9.48 17.22 -7.43
CA GLY A 221 10.03 17.99 -6.33
C GLY A 221 10.01 17.28 -4.99
N ALA A 222 10.37 18.05 -3.97
CA ALA A 222 10.28 17.65 -2.59
C ALA A 222 9.66 18.77 -1.76
N LEU A 223 8.70 18.43 -0.90
CA LEU A 223 8.15 19.31 0.11
C LEU A 223 8.63 18.86 1.48
N ILE A 224 9.09 19.80 2.30
CA ILE A 224 9.16 19.58 3.75
C ILE A 224 7.87 20.13 4.35
N VAL A 225 7.06 19.24 4.91
CA VAL A 225 5.77 19.56 5.51
C VAL A 225 5.86 19.36 7.01
N LYS A 226 5.24 20.27 7.78
CA LYS A 226 5.25 20.24 9.25
C LYS A 226 3.85 20.46 9.81
N ASP A 227 3.48 19.70 10.83
CA ASP A 227 2.32 19.96 11.68
C ASP A 227 2.78 20.20 13.13
N GLU A 228 1.85 20.16 14.08
CA GLU A 228 2.16 20.34 15.51
C GLU A 228 2.89 19.14 16.14
N THR A 229 2.79 17.96 15.53
CA THR A 229 3.32 16.70 16.03
C THR A 229 4.70 16.35 15.46
N GLY A 230 5.01 16.82 14.25
CA GLY A 230 6.24 16.45 13.57
C GLY A 230 6.38 17.04 12.17
N SER A 231 7.32 16.48 11.40
CA SER A 231 7.58 16.88 10.02
C SER A 231 7.92 15.68 9.15
N GLY A 232 7.57 15.75 7.87
CA GLY A 232 7.89 14.73 6.87
C GLY A 232 8.33 15.36 5.55
N MET A 233 9.05 14.57 4.75
CA MET A 233 9.37 14.92 3.37
C MET A 233 8.39 14.21 2.44
N ILE A 234 7.73 14.97 1.56
CA ILE A 234 6.89 14.43 0.50
C ILE A 234 7.65 14.59 -0.81
N LEU A 235 7.94 13.47 -1.47
CA LEU A 235 8.46 13.47 -2.82
C LEU A 235 7.28 13.60 -3.79
N ILE A 236 7.35 14.59 -4.67
CA ILE A 236 6.42 14.83 -5.76
C ILE A 236 7.08 14.27 -7.03
N GLY A 237 6.38 13.39 -7.73
CA GLY A 237 6.89 12.70 -8.91
C GLY A 237 5.78 12.20 -9.82
N GLU A 238 6.14 11.39 -10.82
CA GLU A 238 5.34 10.99 -12.00
C GLU A 238 3.93 10.39 -11.77
N TYR A 239 3.47 10.21 -10.54
CA TYR A 239 2.25 9.49 -10.24
C TYR A 239 1.23 10.28 -9.43
N ASN A 240 0.13 10.57 -10.11
CA ASN A 240 -1.12 11.12 -9.57
C ASN A 240 -1.07 12.54 -9.00
N THR A 241 0.00 13.30 -9.25
CA THR A 241 0.00 14.74 -9.01
C THR A 241 -0.68 15.42 -10.19
N GLN A 242 -2.02 15.53 -10.13
CA GLN A 242 -2.65 16.70 -10.74
C GLN A 242 -1.95 17.94 -10.19
N CYS A 243 -1.71 18.95 -11.03
CA CYS A 243 -1.05 20.20 -10.67
C CYS A 243 -1.52 20.62 -9.27
N LEU A 244 -0.62 20.46 -8.28
CA LEU A 244 -0.95 20.80 -6.91
C LEU A 244 -1.10 22.32 -6.88
N PRO A 245 -2.27 22.86 -6.49
CA PRO A 245 -2.42 24.30 -6.45
C PRO A 245 -1.44 24.84 -5.40
N ASP A 246 -0.65 25.82 -5.80
CA ASP A 246 0.12 26.71 -4.92
C ASP A 246 0.93 25.98 -3.82
N LEU A 247 2.10 25.47 -4.22
CA LEU A 247 3.08 24.82 -3.33
C LEU A 247 3.96 25.82 -2.56
N GLU A 248 3.50 27.06 -2.39
CA GLU A 248 4.27 28.09 -1.72
C GLU A 248 4.55 27.77 -0.25
N ARG A 249 5.71 28.23 0.20
CA ARG A 249 6.11 28.18 1.60
C ARG A 249 5.03 28.85 2.47
N GLY A 250 4.55 28.10 3.46
CA GLY A 250 3.58 28.58 4.44
C GLY A 250 2.13 28.18 4.16
N LYS A 251 1.82 27.62 2.99
CA LYS A 251 0.51 27.07 2.68
C LYS A 251 0.26 25.79 3.49
N ILE A 252 -1.00 25.55 3.86
CA ILE A 252 -1.44 24.30 4.47
C ILE A 252 -2.01 23.43 3.37
N ILE A 253 -1.49 22.21 3.26
CA ILE A 253 -1.94 21.22 2.29
C ILE A 253 -2.49 20.00 3.01
N THR A 254 -3.43 19.33 2.33
CA THR A 254 -3.80 17.95 2.62
C THR A 254 -3.37 17.10 1.43
N ALA A 255 -2.60 16.04 1.67
CA ALA A 255 -2.04 15.20 0.62
C ALA A 255 -2.37 13.73 0.87
N LYS A 256 -2.64 12.99 -0.21
CA LYS A 256 -2.56 11.53 -0.20
C LYS A 256 -1.11 11.14 -0.45
N VAL A 257 -0.53 10.39 0.47
CA VAL A 257 0.88 9.96 0.43
C VAL A 257 0.98 8.46 0.63
N ILE A 258 2.08 7.88 0.18
CA ILE A 258 2.40 6.48 0.43
C ILE A 258 3.74 6.48 1.19
N PRO A 259 3.75 6.17 2.50
CA PRO A 259 4.99 6.02 3.23
C PRO A 259 5.83 4.90 2.62
N ILE A 260 7.06 5.22 2.25
CA ILE A 260 8.00 4.30 1.62
C ILE A 260 9.38 4.46 2.25
N LYS A 261 10.14 3.37 2.25
CA LYS A 261 11.49 3.34 2.75
C LYS A 261 12.45 3.30 1.57
N TYR A 262 13.33 4.29 1.48
CA TYR A 262 14.48 4.25 0.58
C TYR A 262 15.73 3.88 1.38
N LEU A 263 16.42 2.83 0.95
CA LEU A 263 17.76 2.53 1.43
C LEU A 263 18.76 3.33 0.60
N TRP A 264 19.29 4.41 1.19
CA TRP A 264 20.32 5.27 0.58
C TRP A 264 21.61 4.54 0.16
N LYS A 265 21.77 3.26 0.53
CA LYS A 265 22.79 2.35 0.01
C LYS A 265 22.77 2.21 -1.52
N SER A 266 21.63 2.49 -2.17
CA SER A 266 21.53 2.58 -3.64
C SER A 266 22.40 3.68 -4.25
N ILE A 267 22.67 4.76 -3.50
CA ILE A 267 23.43 5.95 -3.92
C ILE A 267 24.92 5.90 -3.49
N GLU A 268 25.34 4.87 -2.75
CA GLU A 268 26.70 4.78 -2.16
C GLU A 268 27.84 4.55 -3.17
N ARG A 269 27.60 4.43 -4.49
CA ARG A 269 28.70 4.39 -5.46
C ARG A 269 29.24 5.79 -5.71
N LYS A 270 30.48 6.00 -5.25
CA LYS A 270 31.57 6.97 -5.55
C LYS A 270 31.48 8.07 -6.65
N HIS A 271 30.38 8.26 -7.38
CA HIS A 271 30.22 9.36 -8.32
C HIS A 271 29.07 10.24 -7.84
N LYS A 272 29.40 11.16 -6.93
CA LYS A 272 28.54 12.30 -6.60
C LYS A 272 28.69 13.31 -7.72
N ILE A 273 27.81 13.24 -8.71
CA ILE A 273 27.48 14.40 -9.53
C ILE A 273 25.97 14.57 -9.35
N TYR A 274 25.59 15.50 -8.48
CA TYR A 274 24.29 16.13 -8.54
C TYR A 274 24.49 17.35 -9.46
N ILE A 275 24.00 17.25 -10.69
CA ILE A 275 23.64 18.42 -11.50
C ILE A 275 22.12 18.44 -11.50
#